data_AF-A0A1B8GSV4-F1
#
_entry.id   AF-A0A1B8GSV4-F1
#
_cell.length_a   1.000
_cell.length_b   1.000
_cell.length_c   1.000
_cell.angle_alpha   90.00
_cell.angle_beta   90.00
_cell.angle_gamma   90.00
#
_symmetry.space_group_name_H-M   'P 1'
#
loop_
_entity.id
_entity.type
_entity.pdbx_description
1 polymer ?
#
loop_
_entity_poly.entity_id
_entity_poly.type
_entity_poly.pdbx_seq_one_letter_code
_entity_poly.pdbx_strand_id
1 'polypeptide(L)'
;MEDPQTSATPAPPSCFNCKKLQTEFPKLLMRCAKCRTALYCSLECQKADWKSHKPTCHLTGSAPPPNPPQGPKARHNPGFQAMNDMFGLSNDDFLHDRPEGEVFNLLIDSFRMRVEDESVYGGNTIGVYNGENTLPLFKKFLSLAESRQKLLPTWWSSVERGECERLAESGSQWSDINCAVEKSEIQDHYNDNLMPMKLRILAEKIYGKGFM
;
A
#
# COMPACT_ATOMS: atom_id res chain seq x y z
N MET A 1 34.39 -8.97 -48.85
CA MET A 1 34.02 -7.56 -48.66
C MET A 1 33.13 -7.57 -47.44
N GLU A 2 33.69 -7.16 -46.31
CA GLU A 2 33.05 -7.24 -44.99
C GLU A 2 32.13 -6.03 -44.81
N ASP A 3 30.89 -6.29 -44.38
CA ASP A 3 29.91 -5.27 -44.01
C ASP A 3 30.30 -4.57 -42.70
N PRO A 4 30.12 -3.24 -42.57
CA PRO A 4 30.48 -2.52 -41.36
C PRO A 4 29.41 -2.68 -40.27
N GLN A 5 29.75 -3.35 -39.17
CA GLN A 5 28.97 -3.36 -37.94
C GLN A 5 28.96 -1.96 -37.28
N THR A 6 27.82 -1.29 -37.32
CA THR A 6 27.53 -0.09 -36.53
C THR A 6 27.37 -0.48 -35.05
N SER A 7 28.45 -0.45 -34.28
CA SER A 7 28.41 -0.56 -32.82
C SER A 7 27.92 0.76 -32.20
N ALA A 8 26.61 0.85 -31.94
CA ALA A 8 26.03 1.98 -31.22
C ALA A 8 26.31 1.85 -29.71
N THR A 9 27.19 2.70 -29.19
CA THR A 9 27.43 2.84 -27.74
C THR A 9 26.14 3.30 -27.06
N PRO A 10 25.61 2.59 -26.05
CA PRO A 10 24.39 3.01 -25.35
C PRO A 10 24.64 4.32 -24.59
N ALA A 11 23.70 5.27 -24.74
CA ALA A 11 23.76 6.55 -24.03
C ALA A 11 23.84 6.34 -22.50
N PRO A 12 24.61 7.18 -21.78
CA PRO A 12 24.77 7.03 -20.34
C PRO A 12 23.42 7.22 -19.61
N PRO A 13 23.15 6.41 -18.57
CA PRO A 13 21.89 6.47 -17.83
C PRO A 13 21.73 7.81 -17.11
N SER A 14 20.52 8.37 -17.15
CA SER A 14 20.20 9.69 -16.58
C SER A 14 18.86 9.68 -15.85
N CYS A 15 18.69 10.63 -14.93
CA CYS A 15 17.44 10.81 -14.19
C CYS A 15 16.34 11.33 -15.12
N PHE A 16 15.19 10.67 -15.13
CA PHE A 16 14.06 11.04 -16.00
C PHE A 16 13.43 12.38 -15.63
N ASN A 17 13.56 12.83 -14.38
CA ASN A 17 13.09 14.14 -13.95
C ASN A 17 14.12 15.25 -14.18
N CYS A 18 15.24 15.21 -13.42
CA CYS A 18 16.22 16.31 -13.41
C CYS A 18 17.26 16.23 -14.52
N LYS A 19 17.22 15.20 -15.38
CA LYS A 19 18.06 14.96 -16.56
C LYS A 19 19.57 14.82 -16.31
N LYS A 20 20.03 14.92 -15.06
CA LYS A 20 21.41 14.68 -14.65
C LYS A 20 21.84 13.23 -14.89
N LEU A 21 23.08 13.05 -15.32
CA LEU A 21 23.69 11.75 -15.61
C LEU A 21 24.03 11.00 -14.33
N GLN A 22 24.10 9.68 -14.42
CA GLN A 22 24.58 8.81 -13.33
C GLN A 22 25.94 9.26 -12.76
N THR A 23 26.84 9.78 -13.60
CA THR A 23 28.17 10.25 -13.18
C THR A 23 28.12 11.47 -12.26
N GLU A 24 27.01 12.20 -12.22
CA GLU A 24 26.80 13.37 -11.35
C GLU A 24 26.30 12.98 -9.96
N PHE A 25 26.03 11.70 -9.71
CA PHE A 25 25.51 11.22 -8.43
C PHE A 25 26.47 10.22 -7.78
N PRO A 26 26.70 10.32 -6.46
CA PRO A 26 27.52 9.35 -5.73
C PRO A 26 26.85 7.97 -5.60
N LYS A 27 25.53 7.89 -5.82
CA LYS A 27 24.72 6.67 -5.75
C LYS A 27 24.14 6.33 -7.12
N LEU A 28 23.93 5.04 -7.36
CA LEU A 28 23.27 4.56 -8.56
C LEU A 28 21.81 5.07 -8.64
N LEU A 29 21.39 5.42 -9.86
CA LEU A 29 20.02 5.80 -10.16
C LEU A 29 19.10 4.61 -9.89
N MET A 30 18.00 4.88 -9.20
CA MET A 30 17.00 3.89 -8.87
C MET A 30 16.07 3.67 -10.05
N ARG A 31 15.69 2.42 -10.29
CA ARG A 31 14.69 2.06 -11.28
C ARG A 31 13.30 2.22 -10.71
N CYS A 32 12.34 2.64 -11.54
CA CYS A 32 10.93 2.54 -11.22
C CYS A 32 10.55 1.09 -10.92
N ALA A 33 9.95 0.81 -9.77
CA ALA A 33 9.63 -0.54 -9.31
C ALA A 33 8.68 -1.28 -10.28
N LYS A 34 7.72 -0.55 -10.87
CA LYS A 34 6.70 -1.10 -11.78
C LYS A 34 7.23 -1.43 -13.16
N CYS A 35 7.79 -0.46 -13.88
CA CYS A 35 8.20 -0.65 -15.28
C CYS A 35 9.66 -1.09 -15.44
N ARG A 36 10.50 -0.84 -14.43
CA ARG A 36 11.96 -1.03 -14.42
C ARG A 36 12.75 -0.30 -15.52
N THR A 37 12.08 0.54 -16.32
CA THR A 37 12.67 1.27 -17.45
C THR A 37 13.08 2.69 -17.10
N ALA A 38 12.28 3.42 -16.31
CA ALA A 38 12.62 4.79 -15.88
C ALA A 38 13.61 4.79 -14.71
N LEU A 39 14.54 5.77 -14.72
CA LEU A 39 15.61 5.93 -13.74
C LEU A 39 15.50 7.26 -13.00
N TYR A 40 15.75 7.27 -11.68
CA TYR A 40 15.62 8.45 -10.82
C TYR A 40 16.75 8.55 -9.80
N CYS A 41 17.22 9.75 -9.51
CA CYS A 41 18.23 9.97 -8.47
C CYS A 41 17.67 9.99 -7.04
N SER A 42 16.37 10.22 -6.89
CA SER A 42 15.66 10.26 -5.63
C SER A 42 14.18 9.96 -5.81
N LEU A 43 13.51 9.60 -4.71
CA LEU A 43 12.05 9.43 -4.67
C LEU A 43 11.33 10.74 -5.06
N GLU A 44 11.87 11.89 -4.68
CA GLU A 44 11.33 13.20 -5.06
C GLU A 44 11.34 13.41 -6.58
N CYS A 45 12.42 13.03 -7.25
CA CYS A 45 12.50 13.07 -8.70
C CYS A 45 11.52 12.10 -9.37
N GLN A 46 11.33 10.91 -8.81
CA GLN A 46 10.31 9.98 -9.29
C GLN A 46 8.89 10.55 -9.15
N LYS A 47 8.56 11.15 -8.00
CA LYS A 47 7.28 11.81 -7.75
C LYS A 47 7.03 12.98 -8.71
N ALA A 48 8.06 13.78 -8.99
CA ALA A 48 7.96 14.93 -9.89
C ALA A 48 7.72 14.54 -11.36
N ASP A 49 8.39 13.49 -11.86
CA ASP A 49 8.21 12.98 -13.24
C ASP A 49 6.96 12.09 -13.40
N TRP A 50 6.23 11.80 -12.32
CA TRP A 50 5.12 10.85 -12.37
C TRP A 50 4.03 11.23 -13.38
N LYS A 51 3.71 12.52 -13.53
CA LYS A 51 2.69 12.99 -14.49
C LYS A 51 3.05 12.62 -15.94
N SER A 52 4.33 12.72 -16.31
CA SER A 52 4.85 12.37 -17.64
C SER A 52 5.13 10.87 -17.78
N HIS A 53 5.56 10.21 -16.71
CA HIS A 53 5.90 8.79 -16.72
C HIS A 53 4.67 7.88 -16.69
N LYS A 54 3.61 8.24 -15.95
CA LYS A 54 2.40 7.41 -15.72
C LYS A 54 1.83 6.76 -16.99
N PRO A 55 1.64 7.47 -18.13
CA PRO A 55 1.07 6.87 -19.34
C PRO A 55 1.93 5.77 -19.97
N THR A 56 3.22 5.75 -19.66
CA THR A 56 4.21 4.82 -20.23
C THR A 56 4.76 3.82 -19.20
N CYS A 57 4.28 3.89 -17.95
CA CYS A 57 4.73 3.05 -16.84
C CYS A 57 4.01 1.69 -16.84
N HIS A 58 4.50 0.77 -17.68
CA HIS A 58 3.97 -0.59 -17.84
C HIS A 58 5.03 -1.65 -17.50
N LEU A 59 4.60 -2.78 -16.95
CA LEU A 59 5.46 -3.93 -16.67
C LEU A 59 6.03 -4.47 -17.99
N THR A 60 7.36 -4.45 -18.10
CA THR A 60 8.05 -5.13 -19.19
C THR A 60 8.08 -6.64 -18.88
N GLY A 61 7.07 -7.36 -19.39
CA GLY A 61 7.10 -8.82 -19.56
C GLY A 61 6.91 -9.69 -18.31
N SER A 62 5.65 -9.98 -17.95
CA SER A 62 5.16 -11.34 -17.68
C SER A 62 3.68 -11.32 -17.35
N ALA A 63 2.95 -12.29 -17.89
CA ALA A 63 1.55 -12.59 -17.56
C ALA A 63 1.34 -12.70 -16.04
N PRO A 64 0.15 -12.34 -15.52
CA PRO A 64 -0.14 -12.56 -14.11
C PRO A 64 -0.04 -14.06 -13.79
N PRO A 65 0.68 -14.47 -12.73
CA PRO A 65 0.62 -15.86 -12.30
C PRO A 65 -0.82 -16.17 -11.86
N PRO A 66 -1.34 -17.38 -12.15
CA PRO A 66 -2.63 -17.81 -11.62
C PRO A 66 -2.55 -17.81 -10.08
N ASN A 67 -3.61 -17.31 -9.44
CA ASN A 67 -3.75 -17.29 -7.98
C ASN A 67 -3.31 -18.64 -7.37
N PRO A 68 -2.39 -18.67 -6.38
CA PRO A 68 -2.06 -19.91 -5.72
C PRO A 68 -3.25 -20.37 -4.85
N PRO A 69 -3.55 -21.67 -4.82
CA PRO A 69 -4.54 -22.20 -3.89
C PRO A 69 -4.06 -22.01 -2.44
N GLN A 70 -5.00 -21.63 -1.58
CA GLN A 70 -4.76 -21.46 -0.14
C GLN A 70 -4.48 -22.81 0.49
N GLY A 71 -3.19 -23.16 0.63
CA GLY A 71 -2.71 -24.23 1.49
C GLY A 71 -2.32 -23.69 2.88
N PRO A 72 -2.38 -24.49 3.94
CA PRO A 72 -2.32 -24.03 5.33
C PRO A 72 -0.90 -23.70 5.85
N LYS A 73 -0.01 -23.17 5.01
CA LYS A 73 1.30 -22.62 5.42
C LYS A 73 1.76 -21.53 4.46
N ALA A 74 1.11 -20.36 4.50
CA ALA A 74 1.80 -19.14 4.11
C ALA A 74 3.00 -18.99 5.08
N ARG A 75 4.20 -18.75 4.56
CA ARG A 75 5.39 -18.52 5.38
C ARG A 75 5.17 -17.22 6.18
N HIS A 76 4.60 -17.33 7.37
CA HIS A 76 4.46 -16.22 8.31
C HIS A 76 5.84 -15.81 8.79
N ASN A 77 6.14 -14.51 8.73
CA ASN A 77 7.36 -13.94 9.29
C ASN A 77 7.34 -14.16 10.82
N PRO A 78 8.34 -14.82 11.44
CA PRO A 78 8.36 -15.06 12.89
C PRO A 78 8.18 -13.79 13.73
N GLY A 79 8.65 -12.64 13.22
CA GLY A 79 8.47 -11.34 13.88
C GLY A 79 7.01 -10.86 13.89
N PHE A 80 6.19 -11.24 12.90
CA PHE A 80 4.78 -10.87 12.84
C PHE A 80 3.97 -11.58 13.93
N GLN A 81 4.20 -12.88 14.14
CA GLN A 81 3.51 -13.64 15.18
C GLN A 81 3.88 -13.13 16.59
N ALA A 82 5.17 -12.88 16.83
CA ALA A 82 5.63 -12.32 18.10
C ALA A 82 5.02 -10.94 18.39
N MET A 83 4.86 -10.09 17.37
CA MET A 83 4.16 -8.81 17.52
C MET A 83 2.65 -9.00 17.77
N ASN A 84 2.00 -9.91 17.03
CA ASN A 84 0.57 -10.21 17.22
C ASN A 84 0.27 -10.66 18.66
N ASP A 85 1.13 -11.54 19.20
CA ASP A 85 1.05 -12.03 20.58
C ASP A 85 1.35 -10.91 21.60
N MET A 86 2.38 -10.09 21.35
CA MET A 86 2.77 -8.97 22.21
C MET A 86 1.66 -7.90 22.32
N PHE A 87 0.91 -7.65 21.24
CA PHE A 87 -0.13 -6.64 21.21
C PHE A 87 -1.53 -7.16 21.55
N GLY A 88 -1.65 -8.43 21.96
CA GLY A 88 -2.93 -9.05 22.30
C GLY A 88 -3.89 -9.12 21.12
N LEU A 89 -3.37 -9.11 19.89
CA LEU A 89 -4.17 -9.13 18.67
C LEU A 89 -4.44 -10.55 18.20
N SER A 90 -3.87 -11.58 18.82
CA SER A 90 -3.91 -12.96 18.32
C SER A 90 -5.30 -13.62 18.27
N ASN A 91 -6.30 -13.08 18.96
CA ASN A 91 -7.63 -13.68 19.05
C ASN A 91 -8.62 -13.23 17.95
N ASP A 92 -8.17 -12.40 17.00
CA ASP A 92 -9.00 -11.81 15.93
C ASP A 92 -10.20 -10.99 16.44
N ASP A 93 -10.19 -10.60 17.72
CA ASP A 93 -11.26 -9.91 18.44
C ASP A 93 -11.06 -8.38 18.53
N PHE A 94 -9.98 -7.85 17.94
CA PHE A 94 -9.56 -6.45 18.07
C PHE A 94 -10.66 -5.40 17.81
N LEU A 95 -11.65 -5.73 16.97
CA LEU A 95 -12.76 -4.84 16.60
C LEU A 95 -14.03 -5.06 17.44
N HIS A 96 -14.16 -6.17 18.19
CA HIS A 96 -15.44 -6.61 18.76
C HIS A 96 -15.93 -5.78 19.95
N ASP A 97 -15.02 -5.32 20.80
CA ASP A 97 -15.35 -4.59 22.04
C ASP A 97 -15.31 -3.07 21.87
N ARG A 98 -15.56 -2.57 20.65
CA ARG A 98 -15.44 -1.14 20.31
C ARG A 98 -16.75 -0.54 19.85
N PRO A 99 -16.98 0.77 20.09
CA PRO A 99 -18.08 1.50 19.50
C PRO A 99 -18.05 1.41 17.97
N GLU A 100 -19.23 1.36 17.35
CA GLU A 100 -19.39 1.20 15.91
C GLU A 100 -18.60 2.22 15.08
N GLY A 101 -18.70 3.50 15.42
CA GLY A 101 -17.94 4.56 14.74
C GLY A 101 -16.42 4.40 14.87
N GLU A 102 -15.94 3.84 15.97
CA GLU A 102 -14.51 3.56 16.15
C GLU A 102 -14.06 2.39 15.27
N VAL A 103 -14.89 1.35 15.13
CA VAL A 103 -14.62 0.23 14.21
C VAL A 103 -14.51 0.73 12.78
N PHE A 104 -15.39 1.66 12.36
CA PHE A 104 -15.30 2.25 11.03
C PHE A 104 -13.99 3.02 10.83
N ASN A 105 -13.61 3.87 11.79
CA ASN A 105 -12.34 4.60 11.75
C ASN A 105 -11.13 3.66 11.67
N LEU A 106 -11.11 2.59 12.48
CA LEU A 106 -10.02 1.61 12.47
C LEU A 106 -9.92 0.86 11.14
N LEU A 107 -11.03 0.51 10.50
CA LEU A 107 -11.04 -0.12 9.17
C LEU A 107 -10.52 0.85 8.10
N ILE A 108 -10.96 2.10 8.13
CA ILE A 108 -10.53 3.14 7.19
C ILE A 108 -9.04 3.44 7.35
N ASP A 109 -8.57 3.69 8.57
CA ASP A 109 -7.17 4.02 8.84
C ASP A 109 -6.24 2.82 8.64
N SER A 110 -6.72 1.59 8.88
CA SER A 110 -5.99 0.37 8.51
C SER A 110 -5.78 0.29 7.00
N PHE A 111 -6.80 0.63 6.20
CA PHE A 111 -6.66 0.73 4.76
C PHE A 111 -5.71 1.85 4.34
N ARG A 112 -5.84 3.07 4.91
CA ARG A 112 -4.96 4.22 4.61
C ARG A 112 -3.50 3.90 4.89
N MET A 113 -3.20 3.32 6.06
CA MET A 113 -1.84 2.89 6.42
C MET A 113 -1.29 1.85 5.46
N ARG A 114 -2.13 0.92 4.99
CA ARG A 114 -1.69 -0.09 4.03
C ARG A 114 -1.38 0.52 2.67
N VAL A 115 -2.22 1.43 2.20
CA VAL A 115 -2.00 2.17 0.94
C VAL A 115 -0.72 2.98 1.02
N GLU A 116 -0.47 3.64 2.16
CA GLU A 116 0.78 4.37 2.42
C GLU A 116 1.99 3.44 2.36
N ASP A 117 1.96 2.31 3.07
CA ASP A 117 3.08 1.37 3.10
C ASP A 117 3.34 0.74 1.70
N GLU A 118 2.30 0.45 0.90
CA GLU A 118 2.50 -0.01 -0.48
C GLU A 118 3.09 1.07 -1.39
N SER A 119 2.71 2.32 -1.15
CA SER A 119 3.23 3.49 -1.87
C SER A 119 4.71 3.74 -1.53
N VAL A 120 5.06 3.70 -0.23
CA VAL A 120 6.40 4.03 0.28
C VAL A 120 7.39 2.88 0.10
N TYR A 121 6.99 1.65 0.43
CA TYR A 121 7.89 0.48 0.48
C TYR A 121 7.64 -0.53 -0.62
N GLY A 122 6.38 -0.72 -1.03
CA GLY A 122 6.00 -1.69 -2.07
C GLY A 122 6.26 -1.23 -3.51
N GLY A 123 6.59 0.05 -3.72
CA GLY A 123 6.77 0.65 -5.04
C GLY A 123 5.49 0.66 -5.90
N ASN A 124 4.32 0.44 -5.26
CA ASN A 124 3.00 0.38 -5.86
C ASN A 124 2.21 1.62 -5.40
N THR A 125 2.05 2.61 -6.26
CA THR A 125 1.21 3.78 -5.96
C THR A 125 -0.27 3.38 -6.12
N ILE A 126 -0.90 2.96 -5.04
CA ILE A 126 -2.35 2.74 -5.02
C ILE A 126 -3.06 4.04 -4.60
N GLY A 127 -4.07 4.46 -5.38
CA GLY A 127 -5.19 5.30 -4.93
C GLY A 127 -4.87 6.77 -4.62
N VAL A 128 -4.41 7.04 -3.39
CA VAL A 128 -4.35 8.39 -2.79
C VAL A 128 -3.37 9.31 -3.52
N TYR A 129 -2.24 8.76 -3.98
CA TYR A 129 -1.20 9.54 -4.67
C TYR A 129 -1.43 9.73 -6.17
N ASN A 130 -2.51 9.13 -6.72
CA ASN A 130 -2.76 9.05 -8.17
C ASN A 130 -4.04 9.77 -8.62
N GLY A 131 -4.82 10.36 -7.70
CA GLY A 131 -6.13 10.94 -7.99
C GLY A 131 -7.14 9.91 -8.52
N GLU A 132 -6.90 8.63 -8.24
CA GLU A 132 -7.77 7.53 -8.60
C GLU A 132 -8.83 7.35 -7.53
N ASN A 133 -10.04 6.97 -7.91
CA ASN A 133 -11.09 6.69 -6.94
C ASN A 133 -10.63 5.56 -6.01
N THR A 134 -10.42 5.90 -4.73
CA THR A 134 -9.93 5.00 -3.68
C THR A 134 -11.04 4.08 -3.17
N LEU A 135 -12.30 4.44 -3.38
CA LEU A 135 -13.45 3.70 -2.90
C LEU A 135 -13.55 2.26 -3.44
N PRO A 136 -13.39 1.97 -4.76
CA PRO A 136 -13.39 0.59 -5.25
C PRO A 136 -12.36 -0.32 -4.54
N LEU A 137 -11.21 0.24 -4.17
CA LEU A 137 -10.16 -0.48 -3.45
C LEU A 137 -10.55 -0.71 -2.00
N PHE A 138 -11.12 0.31 -1.36
CA PHE A 138 -11.66 0.19 -0.01
C PHE A 138 -12.83 -0.82 0.06
N LYS A 139 -13.75 -0.81 -0.92
CA LYS A 139 -14.82 -1.83 -1.03
C LYS A 139 -14.24 -3.24 -1.13
N LYS A 140 -13.19 -3.43 -1.93
CA LYS A 140 -12.49 -4.71 -2.02
C LYS A 140 -11.86 -5.11 -0.70
N PHE A 141 -11.27 -4.15 0.02
CA PHE A 141 -10.73 -4.36 1.36
C PHE A 141 -11.81 -4.81 2.36
N LEU A 142 -12.98 -4.15 2.38
CA LEU A 142 -14.11 -4.57 3.22
C LEU A 142 -14.63 -5.98 2.85
N SER A 143 -14.72 -6.31 1.57
CA SER A 143 -15.09 -7.68 1.15
C SER A 143 -14.09 -8.74 1.60
N LEU A 144 -12.79 -8.39 1.67
CA LEU A 144 -11.79 -9.27 2.27
C LEU A 144 -12.02 -9.40 3.78
N ALA A 145 -12.30 -8.30 4.48
CA ALA A 145 -12.58 -8.31 5.92
C ALA A 145 -13.79 -9.20 6.26
N GLU A 146 -14.88 -9.10 5.49
CA GLU A 146 -16.09 -9.94 5.61
C GLU A 146 -15.82 -11.42 5.35
N SER A 147 -14.82 -11.74 4.51
CA SER A 147 -14.40 -13.12 4.28
C SER A 147 -13.57 -13.72 5.42
N ARG A 148 -13.11 -12.92 6.38
CA ARG A 148 -12.32 -13.39 7.53
C ARG A 148 -13.22 -13.89 8.65
N GLN A 149 -12.98 -15.13 9.06
CA GLN A 149 -13.69 -15.71 10.19
C GLN A 149 -13.39 -14.91 11.47
N LYS A 150 -14.45 -14.51 12.19
CA LYS A 150 -14.39 -13.80 13.49
C LYS A 150 -13.67 -12.45 13.51
N LEU A 151 -13.25 -11.89 12.38
CA LEU A 151 -12.54 -10.60 12.38
C LEU A 151 -13.49 -9.42 12.68
N LEU A 152 -14.66 -9.41 12.05
CA LEU A 152 -15.62 -8.33 12.19
C LEU A 152 -16.59 -8.59 13.35
N PRO A 153 -17.07 -7.52 14.03
CA PRO A 153 -18.04 -7.64 15.11
C PRO A 153 -19.33 -8.35 14.67
N THR A 154 -20.03 -8.96 15.63
CA THR A 154 -21.27 -9.72 15.33
C THR A 154 -22.41 -8.85 14.79
N TRP A 155 -22.38 -7.55 15.06
CA TRP A 155 -23.35 -6.58 14.54
C TRP A 155 -23.04 -6.13 13.11
N TRP A 156 -21.88 -6.45 12.55
CA TRP A 156 -21.51 -6.02 11.21
C TRP A 156 -22.42 -6.66 10.15
N SER A 157 -23.10 -5.83 9.36
CA SER A 157 -23.93 -6.25 8.24
C SER A 157 -23.70 -5.37 7.00
N SER A 158 -24.50 -5.59 5.95
CA SER A 158 -24.49 -4.76 4.76
C SER A 158 -24.87 -3.29 5.03
N VAL A 159 -25.62 -3.03 6.12
CA VAL A 159 -26.01 -1.66 6.52
C VAL A 159 -24.78 -0.90 7.00
N GLU A 160 -24.06 -1.47 7.97
CA GLU A 160 -22.86 -0.88 8.57
C GLU A 160 -21.73 -0.79 7.56
N ARG A 161 -21.62 -1.77 6.65
CA ARG A 161 -20.74 -1.68 5.49
C ARG A 161 -21.02 -0.41 4.67
N GLY A 162 -22.29 -0.14 4.34
CA GLY A 162 -22.68 1.03 3.57
C GLY A 162 -22.42 2.35 4.32
N GLU A 163 -22.54 2.35 5.65
CA GLU A 163 -22.18 3.49 6.49
C GLU A 163 -20.68 3.74 6.53
N CYS A 164 -19.88 2.69 6.70
CA CYS A 164 -18.43 2.76 6.67
C CYS A 164 -17.92 3.28 5.31
N GLU A 165 -18.50 2.82 4.19
CA GLU A 165 -18.19 3.33 2.85
C GLU A 165 -18.51 4.83 2.71
N ARG A 166 -19.66 5.29 3.22
CA ARG A 166 -20.01 6.72 3.19
C ARG A 166 -19.10 7.57 4.08
N LEU A 167 -18.76 7.06 5.27
CA LEU A 167 -17.88 7.74 6.20
C LEU A 167 -16.50 7.97 5.59
N ALA A 168 -15.98 6.92 4.93
CA ALA A 168 -14.67 6.88 4.28
C ALA A 168 -14.47 7.96 3.21
N GLU A 169 -15.53 8.38 2.50
CA GLU A 169 -15.48 9.40 1.44
C GLU A 169 -16.02 10.77 1.86
N SER A 170 -16.53 10.89 3.09
CA SER A 170 -17.28 12.10 3.48
C SER A 170 -16.43 13.38 3.49
N GLY A 171 -15.09 13.24 3.61
CA GLY A 171 -14.15 14.36 3.75
C GLY A 171 -14.40 15.26 4.98
N SER A 172 -15.33 14.86 5.85
CA SER A 172 -15.85 15.66 6.97
C SER A 172 -15.25 15.25 8.32
N GLN A 173 -14.53 14.13 8.35
CA GLN A 173 -13.94 13.54 9.54
C GLN A 173 -12.48 13.15 9.27
N TRP A 174 -11.75 12.84 10.34
CA TRP A 174 -10.33 12.45 10.30
C TRP A 174 -10.04 11.31 9.29
N SER A 175 -10.88 10.28 9.31
CA SER A 175 -10.68 9.04 8.56
C SER A 175 -11.23 9.18 7.13
N ASP A 176 -10.42 9.74 6.23
CA ASP A 176 -10.74 9.89 4.80
C ASP A 176 -9.78 9.06 3.93
N ILE A 177 -10.32 8.14 3.13
CA ILE A 177 -9.53 7.26 2.27
C ILE A 177 -8.81 8.01 1.15
N ASN A 178 -9.18 9.26 0.87
CA ASN A 178 -8.57 10.10 -0.15
C ASN A 178 -7.45 10.99 0.41
N CYS A 179 -7.22 10.96 1.73
CA CYS A 179 -6.17 11.71 2.40
C CYS A 179 -5.07 10.77 2.90
N ALA A 180 -3.82 11.04 2.52
CA ALA A 180 -2.67 10.30 3.04
C ALA A 180 -2.57 10.49 4.56
N VAL A 181 -1.91 9.54 5.24
CA VAL A 181 -1.72 9.62 6.69
C VAL A 181 -0.32 9.17 7.06
N GLU A 182 0.34 9.96 7.90
CA GLU A 182 1.63 9.63 8.44
C GLU A 182 1.51 8.84 9.76
N LYS A 183 2.62 8.19 10.14
CA LYS A 183 2.68 7.40 11.37
C LYS A 183 2.35 8.24 12.61
N SER A 184 2.93 9.44 12.74
CA SER A 184 2.74 10.32 13.90
C SER A 184 1.30 10.82 14.00
N GLU A 185 0.69 11.11 12.86
CA GLU A 185 -0.72 11.53 12.76
C GLU A 185 -1.67 10.48 13.35
N ILE A 186 -1.46 9.20 13.05
CA ILE A 186 -2.20 8.10 13.67
C ILE A 186 -1.92 8.00 15.18
N GLN A 187 -0.66 8.18 15.62
CA GLN A 187 -0.32 8.10 17.04
C GLN A 187 -1.04 9.17 17.85
N ASP A 188 -1.07 10.41 17.32
CA ASP A 188 -1.70 11.55 17.97
C ASP A 188 -3.23 11.42 17.97
N HIS A 189 -3.84 11.02 16.85
CA HIS A 189 -5.29 10.87 16.75
C HIS A 189 -5.85 9.85 17.74
N TYR A 190 -5.21 8.69 17.84
CA TYR A 190 -5.65 7.62 18.74
C TYR A 190 -5.04 7.71 20.14
N ASN A 191 -4.15 8.69 20.39
CA ASN A 191 -3.36 8.80 21.62
C ASN A 191 -2.68 7.48 22.01
N ASP A 192 -2.13 6.78 21.02
CA ASP A 192 -1.51 5.46 21.18
C ASP A 192 -0.32 5.30 20.22
N ASN A 193 0.89 5.29 20.81
CA ASN A 193 2.15 5.14 20.09
C ASN A 193 2.25 3.84 19.26
N LEU A 194 1.48 2.81 19.63
CA LEU A 194 1.49 1.51 18.97
C LEU A 194 0.38 1.37 17.93
N MET A 195 -0.55 2.33 17.83
CA MET A 195 -1.68 2.25 16.91
C MET A 195 -1.26 2.05 15.44
N PRO A 196 -0.23 2.71 14.89
CA PRO A 196 0.20 2.46 13.52
C PRO A 196 0.64 1.01 13.28
N MET A 197 1.09 0.30 14.30
CA MET A 197 1.47 -1.11 14.21
C MET A 197 0.25 -2.01 14.31
N LYS A 198 -0.70 -1.69 15.21
CA LYS A 198 -1.99 -2.40 15.33
C LYS A 198 -2.79 -2.34 14.02
N LEU A 199 -2.86 -1.17 13.39
CA LEU A 199 -3.54 -0.97 12.10
C LEU A 199 -2.89 -1.76 10.95
N ARG A 200 -1.56 -1.89 10.95
CA ARG A 200 -0.83 -2.73 9.98
C ARG A 200 -1.10 -4.21 10.19
N ILE A 201 -1.13 -4.67 11.44
CA ILE A 201 -1.48 -6.05 11.77
C ILE A 201 -2.91 -6.35 11.34
N LEU A 202 -3.86 -5.45 11.60
CA LEU A 202 -5.23 -5.56 11.13
C LEU A 202 -5.30 -5.65 9.60
N ALA A 203 -4.56 -4.81 8.88
CA ALA A 203 -4.50 -4.85 7.42
C ALA A 203 -3.94 -6.18 6.91
N GLU A 204 -2.85 -6.68 7.52
CA GLU A 204 -2.26 -7.98 7.15
C GLU A 204 -3.25 -9.13 7.35
N LYS A 205 -4.02 -9.14 8.43
CA LYS A 205 -5.09 -10.12 8.67
C LYS A 205 -6.19 -10.03 7.61
N ILE A 206 -6.63 -8.83 7.26
CA ILE A 206 -7.66 -8.61 6.24
C ILE A 206 -7.15 -9.06 4.87
N TYR A 207 -5.94 -8.68 4.46
CA TYR A 207 -5.37 -9.09 3.18
C TYR A 207 -4.91 -10.55 3.15
N GLY A 208 -4.63 -11.16 4.31
CA GLY A 208 -4.05 -12.49 4.43
C GLY A 208 -2.61 -12.58 3.95
N LYS A 209 -1.93 -11.43 3.86
CA LYS A 209 -0.52 -11.30 3.45
C LYS A 209 0.09 -10.05 4.07
N GLY A 210 1.35 -10.14 4.46
CA GLY A 210 2.12 -9.00 4.95
C GLY A 210 2.49 -8.01 3.85
N PHE A 211 3.04 -6.87 4.28
CA PHE A 211 3.72 -5.95 3.38
C PHE A 211 5.14 -6.46 3.11
N MET A 212 5.55 -6.49 1.84
CA MET A 212 6.92 -6.75 1.38
C MET A 212 7.32 -5.67 0.39
#